data_AF-A0A7W0N1P1-F1
#
_entry.id   AF-A0A7W0N1P1-F1
#
_cell.length_a   1.000
_cell.length_b   1.000
_cell.length_c   1.000
_cell.angle_alpha   90.00
_cell.angle_beta   90.00
_cell.angle_gamma   90.00
#
_symmetry.space_group_name_H-M   'P 1'
#
loop_
_entity.id
_entity.type
_entity.pdbx_description
1 polymer ?
#
loop_
_entity_poly.entity_id
_entity_poly.type
_entity_poly.pdbx_seq_one_letter_code
_entity_poly.pdbx_strand_id
1 'polypeptide(L)'
;MRPLLLALAAALVLCSLAAAHGGPTGPRPGLPGFKTTITQLEPSIPGVAVQVLGSDDRLRLRNRGRRKLLILGYGGEPYLRFEPSGVYRNENSPNTYLDLDRFATGTVPDYATPAIARRQPAWSHVSLETVWEWHDHRIHWRRQTPLPAPVRRAPDETHRIFAWAIPGRVEGKPLSIRGRLDYAPPPAEESGAEGRLLLIGGVVGVTLLVGLGGWLALRRLHRQTAES
;
A
#
# COMPACT_ATOMS: atom_id res chain seq x y z
N MET A 1 30.22 35.18 5.48
CA MET A 1 29.35 34.37 6.37
C MET A 1 27.89 34.31 5.90
N ARG A 2 27.24 35.42 5.55
CA ARG A 2 25.85 35.46 5.02
C ARG A 2 25.55 34.64 3.74
N PRO A 3 26.42 34.55 2.72
CA PRO A 3 26.11 33.80 1.50
C PRO A 3 26.23 32.27 1.66
N LEU A 4 27.05 31.80 2.62
CA LEU A 4 27.20 30.38 2.92
C LEU A 4 25.94 29.80 3.60
N LEU A 5 25.28 30.62 4.43
CA LEU A 5 24.03 30.27 5.12
C LEU A 5 22.85 30.16 4.15
N LEU A 6 22.81 31.00 3.10
CA LEU A 6 21.76 30.95 2.06
C LEU A 6 21.91 29.72 1.14
N ALA A 7 23.14 29.33 0.81
CA ALA A 7 23.40 28.12 0.01
C ALA A 7 23.05 26.83 0.78
N LEU A 8 23.33 26.78 2.08
CA LEU A 8 22.97 25.65 2.93
C LEU A 8 21.43 25.51 3.08
N ALA A 9 20.73 26.64 3.20
CA ALA A 9 19.26 26.67 3.28
C ALA A 9 18.60 26.18 1.98
N ALA A 10 19.12 26.54 0.80
CA ALA A 10 18.60 26.06 -0.48
C ALA A 10 18.81 24.55 -0.69
N ALA A 11 19.95 24.00 -0.24
CA ALA A 11 20.23 22.56 -0.31
C ALA A 11 19.30 21.74 0.62
N LEU A 12 18.94 22.27 1.78
CA LEU A 12 17.99 21.63 2.72
C LEU A 12 16.55 21.59 2.18
N VAL A 13 16.14 22.60 1.39
CA VAL A 13 14.82 22.64 0.73
C VAL A 13 14.72 21.63 -0.43
N LEU A 14 15.82 21.36 -1.14
CA LEU A 14 15.85 20.37 -2.23
C LEU A 14 15.89 18.92 -1.72
N CYS A 15 16.54 18.65 -0.60
CA CYS A 15 16.52 17.32 0.03
C CYS A 15 15.14 16.93 0.58
N SER A 16 14.26 17.90 0.88
CA SER A 16 12.93 17.64 1.43
C SER A 16 11.90 17.24 0.36
N LEU A 17 12.10 17.57 -0.92
CA LEU A 17 11.23 17.10 -2.01
C LEU A 17 11.54 15.66 -2.46
N ALA A 18 12.79 15.18 -2.34
CA ALA A 18 13.14 13.79 -2.64
C ALA A 18 12.55 12.79 -1.62
N ALA A 19 12.32 13.23 -0.37
CA ALA A 19 11.74 12.43 0.70
C ALA A 19 10.19 12.34 0.65
N ALA A 20 9.54 13.00 -0.32
CA ALA A 20 8.08 13.04 -0.42
C ALA A 20 7.45 11.81 -1.12
N HIS A 21 8.24 10.91 -1.73
CA HIS A 21 7.75 9.74 -2.45
C HIS A 21 7.54 8.47 -1.59
N GLY A 22 7.04 8.65 -0.37
CA GLY A 22 6.56 7.54 0.47
C GLY A 22 7.41 7.32 1.72
N GLY A 23 7.14 8.11 2.76
CA GLY A 23 7.54 7.74 4.11
C GLY A 23 6.92 6.40 4.54
N PRO A 24 7.51 5.71 5.53
CA PRO A 24 7.13 4.36 5.97
C PRO A 24 5.74 4.26 6.63
N THR A 25 4.95 5.34 6.62
CA THR A 25 3.65 5.48 7.27
C THR A 25 2.47 5.62 6.30
N GLY A 26 2.72 5.63 4.98
CA GLY A 26 1.66 5.54 3.96
C GLY A 26 1.17 4.11 3.76
N PRO A 27 -0.03 3.89 3.18
CA PRO A 27 -0.45 2.56 2.74
C PRO A 27 0.66 1.96 1.87
N ARG A 28 1.13 0.76 2.21
CA ARG A 28 2.09 0.08 1.33
C ARG A 28 1.43 -0.10 -0.04
N PRO A 29 2.13 0.25 -1.13
CA PRO A 29 1.58 0.05 -2.45
C PRO A 29 1.41 -1.45 -2.70
N GLY A 30 0.30 -1.79 -3.35
CA GLY A 30 0.05 -3.13 -3.87
C GLY A 30 0.99 -3.51 -5.00
N LEU A 31 0.68 -4.60 -5.71
CA LEU A 31 1.52 -5.04 -6.82
C LEU A 31 1.37 -4.06 -8.01
N PRO A 32 2.46 -3.49 -8.56
CA PRO A 32 2.37 -2.52 -9.64
C PRO A 32 1.55 -3.02 -10.83
N GLY A 33 0.70 -2.13 -11.35
CA GLY A 33 -0.23 -2.42 -12.44
C GLY A 33 -1.46 -3.23 -12.03
N PHE A 34 -1.53 -3.83 -10.84
CA PHE A 34 -2.72 -4.53 -10.38
C PHE A 34 -3.68 -3.59 -9.66
N LYS A 35 -4.96 -3.70 -10.01
CA LYS A 35 -6.04 -2.90 -9.42
C LYS A 35 -7.22 -3.79 -9.08
N THR A 36 -7.52 -3.87 -7.78
CA THR A 36 -8.75 -4.47 -7.27
C THR A 36 -9.86 -3.43 -7.28
N THR A 37 -11.02 -3.81 -7.81
CA THR A 37 -12.23 -2.98 -7.81
C THR A 37 -13.37 -3.73 -7.14
N ILE A 38 -13.99 -3.14 -6.12
CA ILE A 38 -15.26 -3.61 -5.57
C ILE A 38 -16.36 -3.25 -6.55
N THR A 39 -17.17 -4.22 -6.96
CA THR A 39 -18.28 -4.02 -7.88
C THR A 39 -19.62 -3.99 -7.15
N GLN A 40 -19.77 -4.77 -6.07
CA GLN A 40 -21.05 -4.88 -5.38
C GLN A 40 -20.89 -5.30 -3.92
N LEU A 41 -21.78 -4.78 -3.07
CA LEU A 41 -22.11 -5.34 -1.75
C LEU A 41 -23.56 -5.85 -1.83
N GLU A 42 -23.77 -7.14 -1.61
CA GLU A 42 -25.07 -7.78 -1.83
C GLU A 42 -25.57 -8.50 -0.57
N PRO A 43 -26.73 -8.10 0.00
CA PRO A 43 -27.52 -6.93 -0.37
C PRO A 43 -26.79 -5.63 -0.03
N SER A 44 -27.23 -4.50 -0.61
CA SER A 44 -26.77 -3.18 -0.17
C SER A 44 -27.20 -2.92 1.28
N ILE A 45 -26.24 -2.52 2.13
CA ILE A 45 -26.46 -2.36 3.57
C ILE A 45 -26.23 -0.88 3.94
N PRO A 46 -27.28 -0.12 4.30
CA PRO A 46 -27.11 1.24 4.83
C PRO A 46 -26.11 1.29 5.98
N GLY A 47 -25.19 2.25 5.91
CA GLY A 47 -24.13 2.45 6.91
C GLY A 47 -22.88 1.58 6.72
N VAL A 48 -22.86 0.67 5.74
CA VAL A 48 -21.70 -0.17 5.44
C VAL A 48 -20.97 0.34 4.21
N ALA A 49 -19.66 0.51 4.33
CA ALA A 49 -18.78 0.87 3.24
C ALA A 49 -17.61 -0.11 3.17
N VAL A 50 -17.26 -0.53 1.95
CA VAL A 50 -16.09 -1.36 1.68
C VAL A 50 -15.17 -0.60 0.73
N GLN A 51 -13.87 -0.62 0.99
CA GLN A 51 -12.85 0.06 0.20
C GLN A 51 -11.66 -0.86 -0.03
N VAL A 52 -10.97 -0.67 -1.15
CA VAL A 52 -9.66 -1.25 -1.41
C VAL A 52 -8.61 -0.20 -1.08
N LEU A 53 -7.58 -0.59 -0.35
CA LEU A 53 -6.41 0.24 -0.04
C LEU A 53 -5.18 -0.29 -0.79
N GLY A 54 -4.28 0.61 -1.17
CA GLY A 54 -3.04 0.25 -1.85
C GLY A 54 -3.26 -0.37 -3.23
N SER A 55 -4.28 0.06 -3.97
CA SER A 55 -4.70 -0.45 -5.31
C SER A 55 -5.19 -1.91 -5.34
N ASP A 56 -4.52 -2.84 -4.68
CA ASP A 56 -4.90 -4.25 -4.58
C ASP A 56 -4.46 -4.91 -3.25
N ASP A 57 -4.07 -4.12 -2.25
CA ASP A 57 -3.35 -4.66 -1.08
C ASP A 57 -4.27 -5.14 0.05
N ARG A 58 -5.19 -4.28 0.47
CA ARG A 58 -6.06 -4.53 1.62
C ARG A 58 -7.49 -4.16 1.34
N LEU A 59 -8.39 -4.82 2.04
CA LEU A 59 -9.75 -4.35 2.21
C LEU A 59 -9.90 -3.56 3.49
N ARG A 60 -10.70 -2.50 3.44
CA ARG A 60 -11.21 -1.78 4.60
C ARG A 60 -12.72 -1.92 4.59
N LEU A 61 -13.29 -2.46 5.65
CA LEU A 61 -14.74 -2.46 5.87
C LEU A 61 -15.06 -1.58 7.06
N ARG A 62 -16.06 -0.72 6.89
CA ARG A 62 -16.61 0.12 7.96
C ARG A 62 -18.11 -0.14 8.08
N ASN A 63 -18.59 -0.37 9.30
CA ASN A 63 -19.99 -0.60 9.62
C ASN A 63 -20.50 0.43 10.63
N ARG A 64 -21.10 1.53 10.15
CA ARG A 64 -21.75 2.53 11.02
C ARG A 64 -23.17 2.13 11.45
N GLY A 65 -23.68 1.01 10.93
CA GLY A 65 -24.99 0.50 11.28
C GLY A 65 -24.99 -0.26 12.59
N ARG A 66 -26.18 -0.70 13.02
CA ARG A 66 -26.35 -1.56 14.21
C ARG A 66 -26.30 -3.05 13.91
N ARG A 67 -26.37 -3.43 12.64
CA ARG A 67 -26.44 -4.82 12.22
C ARG A 67 -25.07 -5.48 12.33
N LYS A 68 -25.05 -6.67 12.91
CA LYS A 68 -23.89 -7.55 12.96
C LYS A 68 -23.57 -8.06 11.56
N LEU A 69 -22.34 -7.84 11.13
CA LEU A 69 -21.78 -8.44 9.93
C LEU A 69 -20.75 -9.49 10.30
N LEU A 70 -20.78 -10.61 9.59
CA LEU A 70 -19.79 -11.67 9.69
C LEU A 70 -19.14 -11.84 8.32
N ILE A 71 -17.82 -11.73 8.23
CA ILE A 71 -17.04 -12.12 7.06
C ILE A 71 -16.59 -13.55 7.24
N LEU A 72 -16.70 -14.36 6.19
CA LEU A 72 -16.28 -15.75 6.20
C LEU A 72 -14.86 -15.91 5.63
N GLY A 73 -14.08 -16.76 6.29
CA GLY A 73 -12.74 -17.16 5.85
C GLY A 73 -12.78 -18.06 4.63
N TYR A 74 -11.61 -18.55 4.21
CA TYR A 74 -11.47 -19.29 2.94
C TYR A 74 -12.15 -20.65 2.97
N GLY A 75 -12.28 -21.28 4.14
CA GLY A 75 -13.10 -22.48 4.30
C GLY A 75 -14.59 -22.17 4.40
N GLY A 76 -15.01 -20.92 4.61
CA GLY A 76 -16.38 -20.53 4.90
C GLY A 76 -16.73 -20.51 6.40
N GLU A 77 -15.73 -20.64 7.27
CA GLU A 77 -15.84 -20.44 8.71
C GLU A 77 -15.99 -18.95 9.10
N PRO A 78 -16.54 -18.64 10.28
CA PRO A 78 -16.54 -17.29 10.83
C PRO A 78 -15.10 -16.75 10.96
N TYR A 79 -14.80 -15.59 10.37
CA TYR A 79 -13.48 -14.98 10.43
C TYR A 79 -13.49 -13.62 11.14
N LEU A 80 -14.11 -12.59 10.54
CA LEU A 80 -14.24 -11.27 11.14
C LEU A 80 -15.69 -10.97 11.47
N ARG A 81 -15.95 -10.37 12.62
CA ARG A 81 -17.28 -9.96 13.06
C ARG A 81 -17.28 -8.48 13.39
N PHE A 82 -18.13 -7.72 12.71
CA PHE A 82 -18.34 -6.29 12.91
C PHE A 82 -19.66 -6.07 13.63
N GLU A 83 -19.62 -5.38 14.76
CA GLU A 83 -20.79 -5.06 15.58
C GLU A 83 -20.64 -3.68 16.24
N PRO A 84 -21.67 -3.11 16.88
CA PRO A 84 -21.60 -1.75 17.41
C PRO A 84 -20.51 -1.52 18.45
N SER A 85 -20.07 -2.58 19.15
CA SER A 85 -19.00 -2.51 20.15
C SER A 85 -17.59 -2.56 19.56
N GLY A 86 -17.44 -2.87 18.26
CA GLY A 86 -16.14 -2.95 17.61
C GLY A 86 -16.03 -4.09 16.60
N VAL A 87 -14.78 -4.51 16.34
CA VAL A 87 -14.46 -5.61 15.44
C VAL A 87 -13.77 -6.73 16.18
N TYR A 88 -14.22 -7.95 15.91
CA TYR A 88 -13.71 -9.17 16.51
C TYR A 88 -13.16 -10.09 15.44
N ARG A 89 -12.05 -10.74 15.73
CA ARG A 89 -11.40 -11.73 14.87
C ARG A 89 -11.44 -13.10 15.53
N ASN A 90 -11.72 -14.13 14.76
CA ASN A 90 -11.73 -15.51 15.25
C ASN A 90 -10.31 -16.09 15.21
N GLU A 91 -9.67 -16.23 16.36
CA GLU A 91 -8.31 -16.79 16.47
C GLU A 91 -8.26 -18.27 16.06
N ASN A 92 -9.39 -18.98 16.06
CA ASN A 92 -9.46 -20.35 15.53
C ASN A 92 -9.60 -20.42 14.00
N SER A 93 -9.81 -19.29 13.31
CA SER A 93 -9.86 -19.27 11.84
C SER A 93 -8.45 -19.29 11.25
N PRO A 94 -8.16 -20.15 10.26
CA PRO A 94 -6.88 -20.12 9.54
C PRO A 94 -6.54 -18.74 8.96
N ASN A 95 -7.56 -18.00 8.51
CA ASN A 95 -7.42 -16.65 7.95
C ASN A 95 -6.77 -15.66 8.93
N THR A 96 -6.84 -15.88 10.24
CA THR A 96 -6.13 -15.04 11.21
C THR A 96 -4.62 -15.04 10.98
N TYR A 97 -4.08 -16.14 10.50
CA TYR A 97 -2.64 -16.34 10.27
C TYR A 97 -2.27 -16.12 8.81
N LEU A 98 -3.12 -16.58 7.88
CA LEU A 98 -2.90 -16.40 6.45
C LEU A 98 -2.94 -14.92 6.05
N ASP A 99 -3.80 -14.12 6.69
CA ASP A 99 -4.02 -12.72 6.30
C ASP A 99 -3.07 -11.73 7.01
N LEU A 100 -2.05 -12.24 7.73
CA LEU A 100 -1.03 -11.41 8.39
C LEU A 100 -0.15 -10.65 7.39
N ASP A 101 0.02 -11.21 6.20
CA ASP A 101 0.78 -10.62 5.12
C ASP A 101 0.13 -10.90 3.77
N ARG A 102 0.57 -10.12 2.78
CA ARG A 102 0.07 -10.17 1.41
C ARG A 102 0.28 -11.53 0.74
N PHE A 103 1.31 -12.26 1.11
CA PHE A 103 1.81 -13.46 0.43
C PHE A 103 1.46 -14.77 1.14
N ALA A 104 0.69 -14.72 2.24
CA ALA A 104 0.30 -15.89 3.02
C ALA A 104 1.48 -16.63 3.67
N THR A 105 2.49 -15.90 4.17
CA THR A 105 3.69 -16.51 4.77
C THR A 105 3.50 -16.93 6.23
N GLY A 106 2.38 -16.54 6.85
CA GLY A 106 2.06 -16.92 8.21
C GLY A 106 1.86 -18.43 8.39
N THR A 107 2.47 -18.99 9.43
CA THR A 107 2.23 -20.37 9.86
C THR A 107 0.86 -20.47 10.53
N VAL A 108 0.02 -21.38 10.05
CA VAL A 108 -1.28 -21.68 10.65
C VAL A 108 -1.08 -22.73 11.76
N PRO A 109 -1.42 -22.45 13.02
CA PRO A 109 -1.39 -23.45 14.09
C PRO A 109 -2.37 -24.59 13.85
N ASP A 110 -2.06 -25.79 14.33
CA ASP A 110 -2.88 -27.00 14.11
C ASP A 110 -4.32 -26.87 14.65
N TYR A 111 -4.53 -26.05 15.68
CA TYR A 111 -5.87 -25.80 16.23
C TYR A 111 -6.71 -24.85 15.35
N ALA A 112 -6.08 -24.05 14.49
CA ALA A 112 -6.74 -23.04 13.70
C ALA A 112 -7.25 -23.64 12.39
N THR A 113 -8.32 -24.43 12.48
CA THR A 113 -8.94 -25.10 11.32
C THR A 113 -10.33 -24.54 11.02
N PRO A 114 -10.82 -24.62 9.76
CA PRO A 114 -12.19 -24.21 9.43
C PRO A 114 -13.27 -24.96 10.23
N ALA A 115 -13.01 -26.22 10.61
CA ALA A 115 -13.94 -27.02 11.40
C ALA A 115 -14.03 -26.52 12.84
N ILE A 116 -12.89 -26.28 13.50
CA ILE A 116 -12.84 -25.75 14.86
C ILE A 116 -13.42 -24.33 14.89
N ALA A 117 -13.00 -23.47 13.96
CA ALA A 117 -13.49 -22.10 13.84
C ALA A 117 -15.02 -22.00 13.71
N ARG A 118 -15.68 -22.97 13.07
CA ARG A 118 -17.15 -23.02 12.97
C ARG A 118 -17.82 -23.46 14.26
N ARG A 119 -17.28 -24.51 14.89
CA ARG A 119 -17.90 -25.12 16.08
C ARG A 119 -17.66 -24.30 17.34
N GLN A 120 -16.47 -23.71 17.46
CA GLN A 120 -16.01 -22.96 18.61
C GLN A 120 -15.20 -21.73 18.16
N PRO A 121 -15.86 -20.66 17.69
CA PRO A 121 -15.15 -19.42 17.39
C PRO A 121 -14.49 -18.85 18.66
N ALA A 122 -13.19 -18.54 18.58
CA ALA A 122 -12.43 -17.87 19.64
C ALA A 122 -12.32 -16.37 19.30
N TRP A 123 -13.31 -15.58 19.71
CA TRP A 123 -13.37 -14.16 19.37
C TRP A 123 -12.38 -13.33 20.19
N SER A 124 -11.41 -12.72 19.52
CA SER A 124 -10.54 -11.67 20.05
C SER A 124 -11.07 -10.30 19.62
N HIS A 125 -11.14 -9.33 20.54
CA HIS A 125 -11.55 -7.97 20.23
C HIS A 125 -10.35 -7.20 19.66
N VAL A 126 -10.38 -6.89 18.37
CA VAL A 126 -9.21 -6.34 17.65
C VAL A 126 -9.31 -4.84 17.38
N SER A 127 -10.51 -4.25 17.51
CA SER A 127 -10.70 -2.81 17.35
C SER A 127 -11.94 -2.34 18.12
N LEU A 128 -11.81 -1.23 18.85
CA LEU A 128 -12.95 -0.53 19.46
C LEU A 128 -13.76 0.27 18.42
N GLU A 129 -13.20 0.52 17.25
CA GLU A 129 -13.89 1.19 16.16
C GLU A 129 -14.67 0.18 15.32
N THR A 130 -15.70 0.64 14.61
CA THR A 130 -16.47 -0.20 13.68
C THR A 130 -15.85 -0.29 12.28
N VAL A 131 -14.53 -0.13 12.19
CA VAL A 131 -13.74 -0.23 10.97
C VAL A 131 -12.56 -1.17 11.19
N TRP A 132 -12.26 -1.96 10.16
CA TRP A 132 -11.10 -2.84 10.18
C TRP A 132 -10.52 -3.02 8.78
N GLU A 133 -9.22 -3.27 8.76
CA GLU A 133 -8.44 -3.54 7.56
C GLU A 133 -7.80 -4.92 7.65
N TRP A 134 -7.81 -5.65 6.55
CA TRP A 134 -7.13 -6.94 6.45
C TRP A 134 -6.64 -7.19 5.02
N HIS A 135 -5.62 -8.04 4.89
CA HIS A 135 -5.26 -8.62 3.61
C HIS A 135 -6.28 -9.72 3.26
N ASP A 136 -6.75 -9.76 2.02
CA ASP A 136 -7.63 -10.85 1.58
C ASP A 136 -7.10 -11.44 0.28
N HIS A 137 -6.69 -12.70 0.32
CA HIS A 137 -6.03 -13.35 -0.79
C HIS A 137 -6.94 -13.63 -1.98
N ARG A 138 -8.26 -13.46 -1.80
CA ARG A 138 -9.23 -13.57 -2.89
C ARG A 138 -9.21 -12.36 -3.80
N ILE A 139 -8.71 -11.21 -3.35
CA ILE A 139 -8.86 -9.95 -4.09
C ILE A 139 -7.68 -9.58 -4.99
N HIS A 140 -6.56 -10.27 -4.87
CA HIS A 140 -5.29 -9.83 -5.47
C HIS A 140 -4.45 -10.98 -6.05
N TRP A 141 -3.46 -10.62 -6.87
CA TRP A 141 -2.50 -11.59 -7.37
C TRP A 141 -1.42 -11.82 -6.31
N ARG A 142 -1.43 -13.03 -5.75
CA ARG A 142 -0.58 -13.43 -4.61
C ARG A 142 0.89 -13.64 -4.93
N ARG A 143 1.31 -13.70 -6.20
CA ARG A 143 2.70 -13.99 -6.57
C ARG A 143 3.30 -12.80 -7.30
N GLN A 144 4.54 -12.45 -7.03
CA GLN A 144 5.22 -11.49 -7.90
C GLN A 144 5.56 -12.16 -9.24
N THR A 145 5.99 -13.42 -9.20
CA THR A 145 6.35 -14.21 -10.37
C THR A 145 5.87 -15.67 -10.26
N PRO A 146 5.50 -16.32 -11.38
CA PRO A 146 5.23 -15.68 -12.67
C PRO A 146 3.97 -14.79 -12.60
N LEU A 147 3.94 -13.71 -13.38
CA LEU A 147 2.72 -12.90 -13.58
C LEU A 147 1.62 -13.74 -14.26
N PRO A 148 0.33 -13.35 -14.20
CA PRO A 148 -0.73 -14.04 -14.91
C PRO A 148 -0.42 -14.21 -16.41
N ALA A 149 -0.85 -15.32 -17.01
CA ALA A 149 -0.53 -15.65 -18.40
C ALA A 149 -0.94 -14.57 -19.43
N PRO A 150 -2.08 -13.87 -19.30
CA PRO A 150 -2.40 -12.74 -20.19
C PRO A 150 -1.38 -11.60 -20.09
N VAL A 151 -1.03 -11.20 -18.86
CA VAL A 151 -0.05 -10.14 -18.60
C VAL A 151 1.33 -10.48 -19.15
N ARG A 152 1.77 -11.74 -19.04
CA ARG A 152 3.06 -12.16 -19.63
C ARG A 152 3.06 -12.14 -21.16
N ARG A 153 1.91 -12.34 -21.80
CA ARG A 153 1.79 -12.39 -23.26
C ARG A 153 1.70 -11.00 -23.89
N ALA A 154 1.06 -10.06 -23.19
CA ALA A 154 0.90 -8.69 -23.63
C ALA A 154 1.05 -7.74 -22.42
N PRO A 155 2.28 -7.47 -21.96
CA PRO A 155 2.52 -6.69 -20.74
C PRO A 155 2.09 -5.22 -20.85
N ASP A 156 1.96 -4.70 -22.07
CA ASP A 156 1.57 -3.31 -22.34
C ASP A 156 0.05 -3.15 -22.56
N GLU A 157 -0.73 -4.20 -22.31
CA GLU A 157 -2.18 -4.18 -22.45
C GLU A 157 -2.90 -4.28 -21.10
N THR A 158 -4.12 -3.74 -21.04
CA THR A 158 -5.00 -3.93 -19.88
C THR A 158 -5.63 -5.31 -19.91
N HIS A 159 -5.59 -6.03 -18.79
CA HIS A 159 -6.15 -7.38 -18.67
C HIS A 159 -7.15 -7.48 -17.53
N ARG A 160 -8.30 -8.12 -17.76
CA ARG A 160 -9.08 -8.70 -16.67
C ARG A 160 -8.34 -9.96 -16.18
N ILE A 161 -8.03 -10.02 -14.89
CA ILE A 161 -7.36 -11.19 -14.31
C ILE A 161 -8.40 -12.20 -13.80
N PHE A 162 -9.27 -11.79 -12.88
CA PHE A 162 -10.39 -12.61 -12.41
C PHE A 162 -11.48 -11.76 -11.73
N ALA A 163 -12.68 -12.32 -11.61
CA ALA A 163 -13.69 -11.86 -10.67
C ALA A 163 -13.52 -12.58 -9.33
N TRP A 164 -13.90 -11.92 -8.23
CA TRP A 164 -13.79 -12.48 -6.89
C TRP A 164 -15.03 -12.18 -6.06
N ALA A 165 -15.24 -12.97 -5.02
CA ALA A 165 -16.30 -12.78 -4.04
C ALA A 165 -15.81 -13.17 -2.65
N ILE A 166 -16.19 -12.36 -1.66
CA ILE A 166 -15.98 -12.63 -0.24
C ILE A 166 -17.35 -12.89 0.37
N PRO A 167 -17.65 -14.15 0.74
CA PRO A 167 -18.90 -14.48 1.40
C PRO A 167 -18.90 -13.95 2.83
N GLY A 168 -20.08 -13.55 3.27
CA GLY A 168 -20.35 -13.08 4.62
C GLY A 168 -21.78 -13.39 5.02
N ARG A 169 -22.18 -12.87 6.18
CA ARG A 169 -23.55 -12.82 6.65
C ARG A 169 -23.87 -11.48 7.26
N VAL A 170 -25.12 -11.03 7.10
CA VAL A 170 -25.71 -9.91 7.83
C VAL A 170 -26.89 -10.45 8.63
N GLU A 171 -26.84 -10.34 9.96
CA GLU A 171 -27.87 -10.93 10.84
C GLU A 171 -28.18 -12.41 10.50
N GLY A 172 -27.14 -13.18 10.18
CA GLY A 172 -27.25 -14.60 9.82
C GLY A 172 -27.67 -14.89 8.37
N LYS A 173 -28.18 -13.90 7.62
CA LYS A 173 -28.55 -14.03 6.20
C LYS A 173 -27.32 -13.87 5.29
N PRO A 174 -27.27 -14.50 4.10
CA PRO A 174 -26.15 -14.36 3.18
C PRO A 174 -25.83 -12.90 2.82
N LEU A 175 -24.53 -12.61 2.76
CA LEU A 175 -23.95 -11.37 2.27
C LEU A 175 -22.79 -11.73 1.32
N SER A 176 -22.55 -10.92 0.29
CA SER A 176 -21.36 -11.06 -0.56
C SER A 176 -20.76 -9.70 -0.90
N ILE A 177 -19.45 -9.57 -0.71
CA ILE A 177 -18.66 -8.47 -1.28
C ILE A 177 -18.07 -9.01 -2.58
N ARG A 178 -18.40 -8.40 -3.71
CA ARG A 178 -17.97 -8.84 -5.03
C ARG A 178 -17.06 -7.81 -5.66
N GLY A 179 -16.18 -8.28 -6.53
CA GLY A 179 -15.34 -7.40 -7.30
C GLY A 179 -14.55 -8.12 -8.37
N ARG A 180 -13.52 -7.43 -8.84
CA ARG A 180 -12.61 -7.91 -9.87
C ARG A 180 -11.18 -7.45 -9.58
N LEU A 181 -10.24 -8.20 -10.13
CA LEU A 181 -8.85 -7.82 -10.25
C LEU A 181 -8.55 -7.58 -11.72
N ASP A 182 -8.01 -6.41 -12.02
CA ASP A 182 -7.53 -6.04 -13.34
C ASP A 182 -6.04 -5.72 -13.28
N TYR A 183 -5.37 -5.86 -14.41
CA TYR A 183 -4.04 -5.35 -14.66
C TYR A 183 -4.16 -4.18 -15.63
N ALA A 184 -3.58 -3.05 -15.28
CA ALA A 184 -3.35 -1.91 -16.15
C ALA A 184 -1.84 -1.66 -16.15
N PRO A 185 -1.17 -1.65 -17.30
CA PRO A 185 0.27 -1.38 -17.37
C PRO A 185 0.58 -0.08 -16.62
N PRO A 186 1.58 -0.07 -15.72
CA PRO A 186 2.04 1.19 -15.16
C PRO A 186 2.46 2.10 -16.32
N PRO A 187 2.26 3.43 -16.20
CA PRO A 187 2.76 4.35 -17.21
C PRO A 187 4.24 4.03 -17.47
N ALA A 188 4.62 3.98 -18.75
CA ALA A 188 6.01 3.77 -19.10
C ALA A 188 6.83 4.80 -18.31
N GLU A 189 7.77 4.34 -17.49
CA GLU A 189 8.76 5.24 -16.96
C GLU A 189 9.46 5.82 -18.19
N GLU A 190 9.18 7.08 -18.52
CA GLU A 190 10.02 7.80 -19.47
C GLU A 190 11.43 7.66 -18.94
N SER A 191 12.23 6.89 -19.66
CA SER A 191 13.55 6.41 -19.25
C SER A 191 14.30 7.54 -18.55
N GLY A 192 14.71 7.30 -17.29
CA GLY A 192 15.41 8.25 -16.41
C GLY A 192 16.78 8.75 -16.89
N ALA A 193 17.02 8.82 -18.20
CA ALA A 193 18.17 9.48 -18.80
C ALA A 193 18.09 11.00 -18.62
N GLU A 194 16.92 11.62 -18.85
CA GLU A 194 16.81 13.09 -18.78
C GLU A 194 16.90 13.63 -17.33
N GLY A 195 16.33 12.90 -16.36
CA GLY A 195 16.44 13.25 -14.94
C GLY A 195 17.84 13.07 -14.35
N ARG A 196 18.61 12.06 -14.81
CA ARG A 196 19.99 11.81 -14.34
C ARG A 196 20.99 12.80 -14.95
N LEU A 197 20.78 13.26 -16.19
CA LEU A 197 21.61 14.29 -16.82
C LEU A 197 21.44 15.67 -16.15
N LEU A 198 20.23 16.02 -15.70
CA LEU A 198 19.99 17.27 -14.98
C LEU A 198 20.63 17.28 -13.58
N LEU A 199 20.68 16.14 -12.90
CA LEU A 199 21.34 16.02 -11.58
C LEU A 199 22.88 16.07 -11.68
N ILE A 200 23.49 15.47 -12.70
CA ILE A 200 24.95 15.54 -12.90
C ILE A 200 25.36 16.94 -13.40
N GLY A 201 24.61 17.52 -14.34
CA GLY A 201 24.87 18.88 -14.85
C GLY A 201 24.78 19.96 -13.78
N GLY A 202 23.79 19.85 -12.86
CA GLY A 202 23.64 20.78 -11.74
C GLY A 202 24.78 20.72 -10.72
N VAL A 203 25.29 19.53 -10.40
CA VAL A 203 26.40 19.36 -9.43
C VAL A 203 27.74 19.85 -10.01
N VAL A 204 28.00 19.61 -11.30
CA VAL A 204 29.21 20.10 -11.98
C VAL A 204 29.19 21.63 -12.17
N GLY A 205 28.03 22.20 -12.51
CA GLY A 205 27.89 23.66 -12.64
C GLY A 205 28.14 24.42 -11.33
N VAL A 206 27.66 23.89 -10.20
CA VAL A 206 27.82 24.51 -8.88
C VAL A 206 29.27 24.40 -8.37
N THR A 207 29.95 23.28 -8.61
CA THR A 207 31.36 23.11 -8.20
C THR A 207 32.31 24.03 -8.97
N LEU A 208 32.09 24.23 -10.28
CA LEU A 208 32.89 25.16 -11.09
C LEU A 208 32.69 26.63 -10.68
N LEU A 209 31.46 27.03 -10.34
CA LEU A 209 31.16 28.39 -9.89
C LEU A 209 31.75 28.70 -8.50
N VAL A 210 31.73 27.74 -7.58
CA VAL A 210 32.34 27.87 -6.24
C VAL A 210 33.88 27.88 -6.33
N GLY A 211 34.46 27.04 -7.18
CA GLY A 211 35.91 27.01 -7.43
C GLY A 211 36.44 28.32 -8.03
N LEU A 212 35.74 28.89 -9.01
CA LEU A 212 36.12 30.15 -9.65
C LEU A 212 35.99 31.35 -8.69
N GLY A 213 34.92 31.38 -7.87
CA GLY A 213 34.72 32.40 -6.85
C GLY A 213 35.81 32.37 -5.75
N GLY A 214 36.21 31.16 -5.31
CA GLY A 214 37.29 30.98 -4.34
C GLY A 214 38.65 31.40 -4.89
N TRP A 215 38.96 31.06 -6.14
CA TRP A 215 40.23 31.43 -6.78
C TRP A 215 40.39 32.95 -6.98
N LEU A 216 39.31 33.64 -7.38
CA LEU A 216 39.33 35.11 -7.54
C LEU A 216 39.49 35.83 -6.19
N ALA A 217 38.92 35.30 -5.12
CA ALA A 217 39.09 35.85 -3.77
C ALA A 217 40.53 35.68 -3.26
N LEU A 218 41.13 34.50 -3.46
CA LEU A 218 42.52 34.23 -3.08
C LEU A 218 43.53 35.08 -3.85
N ARG A 219 43.29 35.34 -5.15
CA ARG A 219 44.13 36.25 -5.95
C ARG A 219 44.08 37.70 -5.49
N ARG A 220 42.93 38.17 -4.99
CA ARG A 220 42.81 39.53 -4.45
C ARG A 220 43.57 39.68 -3.13
N LEU A 221 43.52 38.66 -2.27
CA LEU A 221 44.26 38.64 -1.00
C LEU A 221 45.78 38.63 -1.22
N HIS A 222 46.28 37.85 -2.18
CA HIS A 222 47.71 37.80 -2.51
C HIS A 222 48.26 39.11 -3.09
N ARG A 223 47.44 39.88 -3.83
CA ARG A 223 47.85 41.20 -4.33
C ARG A 223 47.93 42.23 -3.21
N GLN A 224 47.03 42.16 -2.22
CA GLN A 224 47.01 43.10 -1.11
C GLN A 224 48.19 42.91 -0.14
N THR A 225 48.75 41.71 -0.04
CA THR A 225 49.94 41.43 0.80
C THR A 225 51.27 41.74 0.10
N ALA A 226 51.26 42.01 -1.21
CA ALA A 226 52.46 42.34 -1.99
C ALA A 226 52.72 43.84 -2.11
N GLU A 227 51.79 44.68 -1.64
CA GLU A 227 51.85 46.15 -1.68
C GLU A 227 52.03 46.78 -0.28
N SER A 228 52.38 45.98 0.74
CA SER A 228 52.66 46.41 2.12
C SER A 228 54.13 46.23 2.49
#